data_AF-K9MYN8-F1
#
_entry.id   AF-K9MYN8-F1
#
_cell.length_a   1.000
_cell.length_b   1.000
_cell.length_c   1.000
_cell.angle_alpha   90.00
_cell.angle_beta   90.00
_cell.angle_gamma   90.00
#
_symmetry.space_group_name_H-M   'P 1'
#
loop_
_entity.id
_entity.type
_entity.pdbx_description
1 polymer ?
#
loop_
_entity_poly.entity_id
_entity_poly.type
_entity_poly.pdbx_seq_one_letter_code
_entity_poly.pdbx_strand_id
1 'polypeptide(L)'
;LTLAGERVSILEAAEASADFDARFSAIRRHYLYRIISRRSPLALEARRAWWVPKALDHAAMHEAAQRLVGHHDFTTFRSAHCQATSPLRTLDRLDVTRAGELIEIRATAQSFL
;
A
#
# COMPACT_ATOMS: atom_id res chain seq x y z
N LEU A 1 -14.72 -28.15 8.11
CA LEU A 1 -15.38 -26.84 7.87
C LEU A 1 -15.19 -26.51 6.40
N THR A 2 -16.28 -26.40 5.62
CA THR A 2 -16.28 -26.30 4.15
C THR A 2 -15.44 -25.13 3.60
N LEU A 3 -15.16 -24.11 4.42
CA LEU A 3 -14.42 -22.90 4.01
C LEU A 3 -12.95 -22.87 4.44
N ALA A 4 -12.42 -23.91 5.10
CA ALA A 4 -11.10 -23.86 5.74
C ALA A 4 -9.90 -23.69 4.78
N GLY A 5 -10.09 -23.85 3.46
CA GLY A 5 -9.06 -23.67 2.43
C GLY A 5 -9.24 -22.42 1.56
N GLU A 6 -10.32 -21.65 1.76
CA GLU A 6 -10.60 -20.48 0.94
C GLU A 6 -9.63 -19.33 1.24
N ARG A 7 -9.18 -18.64 0.20
CA ARG A 7 -8.25 -17.50 0.31
C ARG A 7 -8.94 -16.14 0.18
N VAL A 8 -10.25 -16.16 -0.09
CA VAL A 8 -11.09 -14.97 -0.25
C VAL A 8 -12.36 -15.21 0.56
N SER A 9 -12.80 -14.19 1.29
CA SER A 9 -14.05 -14.20 2.05
C SER A 9 -14.77 -12.87 1.90
N ILE A 10 -16.10 -12.91 1.93
CA ILE A 10 -16.94 -11.71 2.03
C ILE A 10 -17.00 -11.36 3.51
N LEU A 11 -16.57 -10.15 3.86
CA LEU A 11 -16.63 -9.66 5.24
C LEU A 11 -17.98 -9.00 5.55
N GLU A 12 -18.54 -8.29 4.57
CA GLU A 12 -19.78 -7.53 4.69
C GLU A 12 -20.45 -7.39 3.31
N ALA A 13 -21.76 -7.27 3.30
CA ALA A 13 -22.56 -6.94 2.13
C ALA A 13 -23.67 -5.96 2.54
N ALA A 14 -23.91 -4.95 1.72
CA ALA A 14 -24.94 -3.94 1.94
C ALA A 14 -25.61 -3.57 0.61
N GLU A 15 -26.88 -3.16 0.69
CA GLU A 15 -27.57 -2.56 -0.46
C GLU A 15 -26.98 -1.17 -0.75
N ALA A 16 -26.82 -0.86 -2.04
CA ALA A 16 -26.32 0.43 -2.51
C ALA A 16 -27.36 1.09 -3.42
N SER A 17 -27.29 2.42 -3.56
CA SER A 17 -28.12 3.15 -4.52
C SER A 17 -27.83 2.68 -5.95
N ALA A 18 -28.82 2.81 -6.85
CA ALA A 18 -28.67 2.46 -8.26
C ALA A 18 -27.50 3.20 -8.96
N ASP A 19 -27.16 4.41 -8.48
CA ASP A 19 -26.08 5.23 -9.04
C ASP A 19 -24.70 4.94 -8.42
N PHE A 20 -24.57 3.98 -7.50
CA PHE A 20 -23.30 3.68 -6.85
C PHE A 20 -22.36 2.90 -7.77
N ASP A 21 -21.10 3.34 -7.84
CA ASP A 21 -20.02 2.60 -8.48
C ASP A 21 -18.85 2.44 -7.52
N ALA A 22 -18.49 1.21 -7.17
CA ALA A 22 -17.44 0.92 -6.19
C ALA A 22 -16.07 1.51 -6.54
N ARG A 23 -15.80 1.75 -7.83
CA ARG A 23 -14.55 2.36 -8.29
C ARG A 23 -14.64 3.88 -8.30
N PHE A 24 -15.70 4.45 -8.84
CA PHE A 24 -15.82 5.90 -9.06
C PHE A 24 -16.36 6.65 -7.84
N SER A 25 -17.21 6.03 -7.03
CA SER A 25 -17.71 6.60 -5.77
C SER A 25 -16.65 6.58 -4.64
N ALA A 26 -15.55 5.83 -4.81
CA ALA A 26 -14.49 5.76 -3.81
C ALA A 26 -13.67 7.05 -3.72
N ILE A 27 -13.61 7.64 -2.52
CA ILE A 27 -12.94 8.92 -2.29
C ILE A 27 -11.42 8.75 -2.12
N ARG A 28 -10.98 7.66 -1.47
CA ARG A 28 -9.57 7.35 -1.22
C ARG A 28 -9.34 5.84 -1.23
N ARG A 29 -8.10 5.46 -1.53
CA ARG A 29 -7.55 4.13 -1.27
C ARG A 29 -6.41 4.25 -0.27
N HIS A 30 -6.28 3.22 0.57
CA HIS A 30 -5.24 3.15 1.59
C HIS A 30 -4.46 1.85 1.41
N TYR A 31 -3.14 1.94 1.42
CA TYR A 31 -2.25 0.79 1.34
C TYR A 31 -1.31 0.75 2.54
N LEU A 32 -1.04 -0.47 3.00
CA LEU A 32 0.00 -0.77 3.97
C LEU A 32 1.00 -1.72 3.32
N TYR A 33 2.24 -1.27 3.20
CA TYR A 33 3.35 -2.11 2.79
C TYR A 33 4.19 -2.46 4.03
N ARG A 34 4.55 -3.73 4.19
CA ARG A 34 5.25 -4.24 5.38
C ARG A 34 6.62 -4.78 4.99
N ILE A 35 7.65 -4.25 5.62
CA ILE A 35 9.05 -4.70 5.47
C ILE A 35 9.52 -5.21 6.82
N ILE A 36 10.12 -6.39 6.88
CA ILE A 36 10.78 -6.88 8.10
C ILE A 36 12.28 -6.92 7.83
N SER A 37 13.00 -6.04 8.53
CA SER A 37 14.42 -5.79 8.38
C SER A 37 15.20 -6.53 9.47
N ARG A 38 15.67 -7.75 9.16
CA ARG A 38 16.45 -8.60 10.07
C ARG A 38 17.22 -9.69 9.35
N ARG A 39 18.27 -10.22 9.98
CA ARG A 39 19.12 -11.28 9.40
C ARG A 39 18.37 -12.58 9.09
N SER A 40 17.53 -13.05 10.01
CA SER A 40 16.86 -14.35 9.87
C SER A 40 15.63 -14.26 8.96
N PRO A 41 15.41 -15.24 8.05
CA PRO A 41 14.21 -15.28 7.21
C PRO A 41 12.89 -15.29 8.00
N LEU A 42 11.79 -15.02 7.31
CA LEU A 42 10.45 -15.00 7.89
C LEU A 42 9.82 -16.39 7.83
N ALA A 43 9.48 -16.96 8.98
CA ALA A 43 8.68 -18.18 9.06
C ALA A 43 7.18 -17.85 9.04
N LEU A 44 6.72 -17.06 10.02
CA LEU A 44 5.30 -16.72 10.15
C LEU A 44 4.85 -15.78 9.03
N GLU A 45 5.51 -14.63 8.87
CA GLU A 45 5.17 -13.58 7.90
C GLU A 45 5.64 -13.89 6.47
N ALA A 46 6.01 -15.14 6.19
CA ALA A 46 6.32 -15.59 4.84
C ALA A 46 5.13 -15.28 3.91
N ARG A 47 5.42 -14.59 2.79
CA ARG A 47 4.43 -14.10 1.80
C ARG A 47 3.47 -13.01 2.30
N ARG A 48 3.70 -12.43 3.47
CA ARG A 48 2.90 -11.30 4.02
C ARG A 48 3.70 -10.02 4.26
N ALA A 49 5.02 -10.13 4.36
CA ALA A 49 5.92 -8.99 4.43
C ALA A 49 7.15 -9.21 3.54
N TRP A 50 7.75 -8.11 3.07
CA TRP A 50 9.03 -8.17 2.37
C TRP A 50 10.16 -8.36 3.39
N TRP A 51 10.92 -9.44 3.23
CA TRP A 51 12.12 -9.68 4.04
C TRP A 51 13.32 -8.94 3.47
N VAL A 52 13.96 -8.13 4.30
CA VAL A 52 15.21 -7.45 3.95
C VAL A 52 16.28 -7.81 5.00
N PRO A 53 17.39 -8.46 4.62
CA PRO A 53 18.40 -8.91 5.59
C PRO A 53 19.26 -7.79 6.17
N LYS A 54 19.20 -6.60 5.58
CA LYS A 54 19.98 -5.42 5.99
C LYS A 54 19.14 -4.50 6.85
N ALA A 55 19.78 -3.80 7.78
CA ALA A 55 19.17 -2.72 8.52
C ALA A 55 18.76 -1.59 7.56
N LEU A 56 17.55 -1.09 7.71
CA LEU A 56 17.03 0.06 6.97
C LEU A 56 16.82 1.24 7.93
N ASP A 57 17.21 2.43 7.50
CA ASP A 57 16.93 3.67 8.21
C ASP A 57 15.54 4.18 7.85
N HIS A 58 14.55 3.80 8.66
CA HIS A 58 13.17 4.23 8.47
C HIS A 58 12.96 5.74 8.59
N ALA A 59 13.80 6.47 9.33
CA ALA A 59 13.67 7.91 9.49
C ALA A 59 14.09 8.63 8.20
N ALA A 60 15.22 8.21 7.62
CA ALA A 60 15.64 8.70 6.30
C ALA A 60 14.62 8.33 5.20
N MET A 61 14.06 7.11 5.25
CA MET A 61 12.97 6.71 4.36
C MET A 61 11.74 7.60 4.51
N HIS A 62 11.34 7.93 5.75
CA HIS A 62 10.20 8.81 6.03
C HIS A 62 10.43 10.23 5.51
N GLU A 63 11.63 10.79 5.75
CA GLU A 63 12.01 12.12 5.27
C GLU A 63 11.95 12.20 3.73
N ALA A 64 12.50 11.19 3.04
CA ALA A 64 12.43 11.10 1.59
C ALA A 64 10.99 10.95 1.10
N ALA A 65 10.17 10.14 1.78
CA ALA A 65 8.76 9.94 1.45
C ALA A 65 7.94 11.24 1.52
N GLN A 66 8.28 12.18 2.42
CA GLN A 66 7.53 13.43 2.54
C GLN A 66 7.64 14.31 1.29
N ARG A 67 8.70 14.15 0.48
CA ARG A 67 8.85 14.87 -0.79
C ARG A 67 7.84 14.44 -1.84
N LEU A 68 7.21 13.26 -1.67
CA LEU A 68 6.23 12.71 -2.60
C LEU A 68 4.78 13.06 -2.20
N VAL A 69 4.55 13.62 -1.01
CA VAL A 69 3.22 14.06 -0.57
C VAL A 69 2.82 15.30 -1.38
N GLY A 70 1.55 15.38 -1.79
CA GLY A 70 1.04 16.45 -2.65
C GLY A 70 0.83 16.00 -4.10
N HIS A 71 0.72 16.97 -5.00
CA HIS A 71 0.41 16.75 -6.41
C HIS A 71 1.66 16.73 -7.28
N HIS A 72 1.95 15.59 -7.90
CA HIS A 72 3.18 15.38 -8.66
C HIS A 72 2.96 14.54 -9.92
N ASP A 73 3.93 14.60 -10.83
CA ASP A 73 4.07 13.63 -11.91
C ASP A 73 4.76 12.37 -11.38
N PHE A 74 4.02 11.26 -11.33
CA PHE A 74 4.52 9.97 -10.85
C PHE A 74 5.00 9.05 -11.98
N THR A 75 5.36 9.57 -13.15
CA THR A 75 5.84 8.77 -14.30
C THR A 75 6.97 7.81 -13.93
N THR A 76 7.92 8.22 -13.10
CA THR A 76 9.04 7.37 -12.64
C THR A 76 8.59 6.18 -11.79
N PHE A 77 7.44 6.28 -11.13
CA PHE A 77 6.87 5.23 -10.27
C PHE A 77 5.85 4.36 -11.00
N ARG A 78 5.57 4.67 -12.26
CA ARG A 78 4.53 4.01 -13.05
C ARG A 78 5.04 2.69 -13.63
N SER A 79 4.21 1.64 -13.55
CA SER A 79 4.46 0.38 -14.27
C SER A 79 4.46 0.60 -15.79
N ALA A 80 5.31 -0.12 -16.52
CA ALA A 80 5.30 -0.11 -17.99
C ALA A 80 3.96 -0.54 -18.60
N HIS A 81 3.16 -1.30 -17.84
CA HIS A 81 1.84 -1.78 -18.25
C HIS A 81 0.68 -0.94 -17.71
N CYS A 82 0.97 0.21 -17.09
CA CYS A 82 -0.06 1.10 -16.57
C CYS A 82 -0.92 1.66 -17.70
N GLN A 83 -2.24 1.51 -17.57
CA GLN A 83 -3.23 1.98 -18.54
C GLN A 83 -3.83 3.35 -18.17
N ALA A 84 -3.39 3.96 -17.07
CA ALA A 84 -3.86 5.29 -16.71
C ALA A 84 -3.38 6.34 -17.72
N THR A 85 -4.33 7.16 -18.18
CA THR A 85 -4.11 8.19 -19.20
C THR A 85 -3.21 9.34 -18.75
N SER A 86 -3.17 9.62 -17.44
CA SER A 86 -2.32 10.65 -16.85
C SER A 86 -1.48 10.08 -15.70
N PRO A 87 -0.19 10.42 -15.60
CA PRO A 87 0.67 10.06 -14.48
C PRO A 87 0.55 11.06 -13.29
N LEU A 88 -0.21 12.14 -13.45
CA LEU A 88 -0.41 13.11 -12.37
C LEU A 88 -1.28 12.51 -11.28
N ARG A 89 -0.77 12.49 -10.04
CA ARG A 89 -1.51 12.01 -8.87
C ARG A 89 -1.29 12.92 -7.69
N THR A 90 -2.26 12.90 -6.78
CA THR A 90 -2.15 13.55 -5.47
C THR A 90 -2.01 12.46 -4.42
N LEU A 91 -0.90 12.47 -3.70
CA LEU A 91 -0.65 11.59 -2.56
C LEU A 91 -0.99 12.37 -1.28
N ASP A 92 -2.02 11.93 -0.57
CA ASP A 92 -2.51 12.60 0.64
C ASP A 92 -1.61 12.31 1.85
N ARG A 93 -1.04 11.11 1.90
CA ARG A 93 -0.21 10.62 3.03
C ARG A 93 0.81 9.60 2.54
N LEU A 94 2.03 9.69 3.06
CA LEU A 94 3.03 8.65 2.92
C LEU A 94 3.92 8.58 4.17
N ASP A 95 3.53 7.73 5.12
CA ASP A 95 4.25 7.59 6.38
C ASP A 95 5.12 6.34 6.38
N VAL A 96 6.29 6.44 7.01
CA VAL A 96 7.18 5.29 7.25
C VAL A 96 7.45 5.23 8.74
N THR A 97 7.02 4.14 9.37
CA THR A 97 7.14 3.95 10.83
C THR A 97 7.82 2.63 11.14
N ARG A 98 8.49 2.53 12.29
CA ARG A 98 9.17 1.30 12.72
C ARG A 98 8.70 0.84 14.10
N ALA A 99 8.47 -0.47 14.22
CA ALA A 99 8.22 -1.17 15.48
C ALA A 99 9.09 -2.43 15.53
N GLY A 100 10.19 -2.36 16.29
CA GLY A 100 11.18 -3.45 16.33
C GLY A 100 11.82 -3.70 14.96
N GLU A 101 11.65 -4.89 14.41
CA GLU A 101 12.17 -5.28 13.09
C GLU A 101 11.19 -4.93 11.94
N LEU A 102 9.94 -4.58 12.26
CA LEU A 102 8.90 -4.24 11.28
C LEU A 102 8.97 -2.76 10.93
N ILE A 103 9.02 -2.47 9.64
CA ILE A 103 8.81 -1.16 9.03
C ILE A 103 7.50 -1.21 8.27
N GLU A 104 6.64 -0.24 8.52
CA GLU A 104 5.36 -0.07 7.82
C GLU A 104 5.40 1.20 6.99
N ILE A 105 4.97 1.08 5.73
CA ILE A 105 4.75 2.21 4.83
C ILE A 105 3.25 2.34 4.60
N ARG A 106 2.68 3.48 5.00
CA ARG A 106 1.24 3.76 4.89
C ARG A 106 1.03 4.84 3.84
N ALA A 107 0.37 4.46 2.74
CA ALA A 107 0.07 5.37 1.64
C ALA A 107 -1.45 5.63 1.55
N THR A 108 -1.84 6.88 1.33
CA THR A 108 -3.22 7.27 1.05
C THR A 108 -3.26 8.21 -0.14
N ALA A 109 -4.14 7.92 -1.09
CA ALA A 109 -4.41 8.78 -2.23
C ALA A 109 -5.82 8.54 -2.76
N GLN A 110 -6.34 9.47 -3.55
CA GLN A 110 -7.57 9.23 -4.32
C GLN A 110 -7.40 8.05 -5.28
N SER A 111 -6.27 7.96 -5.97
CA SER A 111 -5.94 6.86 -6.88
C SER A 111 -4.43 6.68 -7.03
N PHE A 112 -4.02 5.51 -7.52
CA PHE A 112 -2.63 5.15 -7.82
C PHE A 112 -2.50 4.78 -9.31
N LEU A 113 -1.26 4.62 -9.80
CA LEU A 113 -0.94 4.28 -11.20
C LEU A 113 -0.71 2.78 -11.37
#